data_AF-A0A9D0VDX1-F1
#
_entry.id   AF-A0A9D0VDX1-F1
#
_cell.length_a   1.000
_cell.length_b   1.000
_cell.length_c   1.000
_cell.angle_alpha   90.00
_cell.angle_beta   90.00
_cell.angle_gamma   90.00
#
_symmetry.space_group_name_H-M   'P 1'
#
loop_
_entity.id
_entity.type
_entity.pdbx_description
1 polymer ?
#
loop_
_entity_poly.entity_id
_entity_poly.type
_entity_poly.pdbx_seq_one_letter_code
_entity_poly.pdbx_strand_id
1 'polypeptide(L)'
;MNIADPHELTAELAALASGLCLDAGLSLEVRGERWSYDPLRRTLCVAERSLREQGRDWCAGRLVNEIGHYWLTRHDLFPVWMASGAHLVPFPSEPIGRLVVDALDDARVNGWMVSRYPGSRPWLDRVHASLDRPLTSPMPHILRFCLECGLEPGRGWASTPHPIPGQVATALEQTRGARQRYAEQQPPVQMGQAPPDVRRRWEMRVRPAMNRVVWLPSPYEAELQLQALEALEIAAEEILPVAAELMADDLDQIERWLHQQPGEQGRLQQEIEEGRAQQAFQRACCAGPPSGAHPPSSRIRGLAQQLLEALGQQGAAQRQQRLCGGAPVPGRPGGVGPSPWRDNPLELPPAPPTDYGRARLQVASQIDQLVRLLGRVLKPRQRLRTRSGYPSGRRVDLKRLMKFDADPRLYN
;
A
#
# COMPACT_ATOMS: atom_id res chain seq x y z
N MET A 1 2.85 -20.66 23.37
CA MET A 1 3.92 -20.09 22.52
C MET A 1 4.70 -19.11 23.38
N ASN A 2 6.03 -19.23 23.44
CA ASN A 2 6.86 -18.17 24.03
C ASN A 2 6.68 -16.91 23.19
N ILE A 3 6.17 -15.84 23.79
CA ILE A 3 6.11 -14.52 23.15
C ILE A 3 7.57 -14.06 23.09
N ALA A 4 8.14 -13.99 21.89
CA ALA A 4 9.49 -13.46 21.69
C ALA A 4 9.56 -12.03 22.24
N ASP A 5 10.70 -11.64 22.78
CA ASP A 5 10.93 -10.26 23.21
C ASP A 5 10.68 -9.32 22.01
N PRO A 6 9.77 -8.34 22.11
CA PRO A 6 9.52 -7.38 21.04
C PRO A 6 10.79 -6.71 20.51
N HIS A 7 11.82 -6.51 21.34
CA HIS A 7 13.10 -5.96 20.91
C HIS A 7 13.89 -6.91 20.02
N GLU A 8 13.95 -8.20 20.37
CA GLU A 8 14.59 -9.23 19.57
C GLU A 8 13.88 -9.37 18.21
N LEU A 9 12.55 -9.47 18.22
CA LEU A 9 11.76 -9.56 16.99
C LEU A 9 11.93 -8.32 16.12
N THR A 10 12.04 -7.13 16.71
CA THR A 10 12.31 -5.88 15.96
C THR A 10 13.67 -5.95 15.26
N ALA A 11 14.71 -6.42 15.93
CA ALA A 11 16.04 -6.57 15.35
C ALA A 11 16.04 -7.60 14.20
N GLU A 12 15.35 -8.73 14.38
CA GLU A 12 15.16 -9.73 13.32
C GLU A 12 14.42 -9.15 12.10
N LEU A 13 13.33 -8.41 12.32
CA LEU A 13 12.58 -7.76 11.25
C LEU A 13 13.42 -6.68 10.55
N ALA A 14 14.25 -5.93 11.28
CA ALA A 14 15.15 -4.95 10.67
C ALA A 14 16.21 -5.64 9.80
N ALA A 15 16.77 -6.76 10.26
CA ALA A 15 17.70 -7.57 9.47
C ALA A 15 17.02 -8.16 8.23
N LEU A 16 15.79 -8.67 8.37
CA LEU A 16 14.99 -9.18 7.26
C LEU A 16 14.67 -8.06 6.26
N ALA A 17 14.29 -6.88 6.72
CA ALA A 17 14.00 -5.72 5.88
C ALA A 17 15.22 -5.29 5.08
N SER A 18 16.38 -5.16 5.74
CA SER A 18 17.66 -4.87 5.09
C SER A 18 17.97 -5.91 4.01
N GLY A 19 17.77 -7.20 4.31
CA GLY A 19 17.96 -8.29 3.37
C GLY A 19 17.04 -8.24 2.14
N LEU A 20 15.73 -8.10 2.35
CA LEU A 20 14.72 -8.04 1.30
C LEU A 20 14.84 -6.78 0.45
N CYS A 21 15.37 -5.69 1.01
CA CYS A 21 15.58 -4.43 0.30
C CYS A 21 16.96 -4.33 -0.34
N LEU A 22 17.78 -5.38 -0.31
CA LEU A 22 19.17 -5.35 -0.77
C LEU A 22 19.97 -4.16 -0.19
N ASP A 23 19.72 -3.85 1.09
CA ASP A 23 20.37 -2.75 1.79
C ASP A 23 20.09 -1.38 1.15
N ALA A 24 18.88 -1.18 0.60
CA ALA A 24 18.43 0.10 0.06
C ALA A 24 18.26 1.20 1.12
N GLY A 25 18.85 1.07 2.32
CA GLY A 25 18.79 2.07 3.37
C GLY A 25 17.37 2.34 3.88
N LEU A 26 16.48 1.33 3.87
CA LEU A 26 15.21 1.45 4.58
C LEU A 26 15.46 1.37 6.07
N SER A 27 14.86 2.30 6.82
CA SER A 27 14.81 2.26 8.28
C SER A 27 13.55 1.54 8.74
N LEU A 28 13.62 0.90 9.92
CA LEU A 28 12.47 0.30 10.57
C LEU A 28 12.26 1.02 11.90
N GLU A 29 11.04 1.53 12.11
CA GLU A 29 10.66 2.20 13.36
C GLU A 29 9.44 1.49 13.96
N VAL A 30 9.56 1.05 15.21
CA VAL A 30 8.40 0.54 15.96
C VAL A 30 7.69 1.75 16.56
N ARG A 31 6.54 2.10 15.98
CA ARG A 31 5.72 3.21 16.47
C ARG A 31 4.28 3.10 16.00
N GLY A 32 3.40 3.64 16.83
CA GLY A 32 1.98 3.77 16.51
C GLY A 32 1.26 2.43 16.43
N GLU A 33 0.09 2.47 15.81
CA GLU A 33 -0.84 1.33 15.77
C GLU A 33 -0.88 0.63 14.41
N ARG A 34 -0.06 1.06 13.44
CA ARG A 34 -0.22 0.66 12.04
C ARG A 34 1.10 0.34 11.37
N TRP A 35 1.03 -0.64 10.47
CA TRP A 35 2.08 -0.89 9.49
C TRP A 35 1.93 0.08 8.34
N SER A 36 3.01 0.76 7.98
CA SER A 36 3.03 1.61 6.79
C SER A 36 4.45 1.83 6.28
N TYR A 37 4.58 2.00 4.98
CA TYR A 37 5.78 2.56 4.36
C TYR A 37 5.65 4.08 4.18
N ASP A 38 6.63 4.83 4.70
CA ASP A 38 6.80 6.25 4.43
C ASP A 38 7.85 6.43 3.31
N PRO A 39 7.44 6.80 2.08
CA PRO A 39 8.36 6.94 0.96
C PRO A 39 9.33 8.12 1.11
N LEU A 40 8.94 9.18 1.82
CA LEU A 40 9.77 10.36 2.00
C LEU A 40 10.91 10.08 2.98
N ARG A 41 10.59 9.42 4.10
CA ARG A 41 11.58 9.05 5.13
C ARG A 41 12.32 7.75 4.83
N ARG A 42 11.82 6.96 3.87
CA ARG A 42 12.26 5.59 3.61
C ARG A 42 12.19 4.76 4.89
N THR A 43 11.08 4.89 5.61
CA THR A 43 10.87 4.25 6.92
C THR A 43 9.68 3.31 6.85
N LEU A 44 9.89 2.07 7.27
CA LEU A 44 8.83 1.11 7.57
C LEU A 44 8.41 1.29 9.02
N CYS A 45 7.18 1.75 9.23
CA CYS A 45 6.57 1.81 10.54
C CYS A 45 6.00 0.43 10.87
N VAL A 46 6.38 -0.11 12.03
CA VAL A 46 5.91 -1.40 12.53
C VAL A 46 5.02 -1.16 13.74
N ALA A 47 3.82 -1.74 13.71
CA ALA A 47 2.90 -1.65 14.83
C ALA A 47 3.37 -2.50 16.00
N GLU A 48 3.65 -1.88 17.14
CA GLU A 48 4.11 -2.56 18.37
C GLU A 48 3.17 -3.68 18.81
N ARG A 49 1.86 -3.46 18.63
CA ARG A 49 0.83 -4.46 18.92
C ARG A 49 0.99 -5.74 18.11
N SER A 50 1.34 -5.62 16.82
CA SER A 50 1.53 -6.79 15.96
C SER A 50 2.66 -7.69 16.46
N LEU A 51 3.77 -7.07 16.90
CA LEU A 51 4.94 -7.77 17.43
C LEU A 51 4.56 -8.62 18.65
N ARG A 52 3.67 -8.10 19.50
CA ARG A 52 3.20 -8.79 20.71
C ARG A 52 2.16 -9.87 20.43
N GLU A 53 1.26 -9.64 19.47
CA GLU A 53 0.02 -10.44 19.34
C GLU A 53 0.02 -11.42 18.16
N GLN A 54 0.69 -11.12 17.05
CA GLN A 54 0.55 -11.90 15.79
C GLN A 54 1.65 -12.95 15.57
N GLY A 55 2.76 -12.83 16.32
CA GLY A 55 3.92 -13.70 16.18
C GLY A 55 4.80 -13.37 14.96
N ARG A 56 5.95 -14.05 14.91
CA ARG A 56 7.05 -13.77 13.98
C ARG A 56 6.67 -13.88 12.50
N ASP A 57 6.14 -15.02 12.08
CA ASP A 57 5.88 -15.29 10.66
C ASP A 57 4.83 -14.34 10.07
N TRP A 58 3.84 -13.96 10.89
CA TRP A 58 2.84 -12.99 10.48
C TRP A 58 3.45 -11.61 10.28
N CYS A 59 4.31 -11.16 11.22
CA CYS A 59 5.03 -9.89 11.10
C CYS A 59 5.98 -9.89 9.90
N ALA A 60 6.64 -11.01 9.62
CA ALA A 60 7.47 -11.18 8.44
C ALA A 60 6.64 -11.06 7.15
N GLY A 61 5.44 -11.65 7.11
CA GLY A 61 4.54 -11.56 5.96
C GLY A 61 4.09 -10.13 5.68
N ARG A 62 3.76 -9.37 6.73
CA ARG A 62 3.45 -7.94 6.59
C ARG A 62 4.63 -7.11 6.13
N LEU A 63 5.80 -7.34 6.71
CA LEU A 63 7.01 -6.67 6.30
C LEU A 63 7.30 -6.91 4.81
N VAL A 64 7.13 -8.14 4.33
CA VAL A 64 7.27 -8.50 2.91
C VAL A 64 6.29 -7.71 2.03
N ASN A 65 5.02 -7.60 2.42
CA ASN A 65 4.01 -6.81 1.70
C ASN A 65 4.43 -5.34 1.59
N GLU A 66 4.79 -4.69 2.71
CA GLU A 66 5.20 -3.27 2.71
C GLU A 66 6.47 -3.03 1.88
N ILE A 67 7.44 -3.95 1.91
CA ILE A 67 8.64 -3.87 1.07
C ILE A 67 8.29 -4.03 -0.40
N GLY A 68 7.32 -4.86 -0.74
CA GLY A 68 6.89 -4.97 -2.13
C GLY A 68 6.24 -3.69 -2.65
N HIS A 69 5.48 -2.95 -1.82
CA HIS A 69 5.01 -1.61 -2.19
C HIS A 69 6.17 -0.65 -2.47
N TYR A 70 7.23 -0.66 -1.66
CA TYR A 70 8.44 0.11 -1.95
C TYR A 70 9.00 -0.20 -3.35
N TRP A 71 9.03 -1.49 -3.74
CA TRP A 71 9.57 -1.90 -5.03
C TRP A 71 8.66 -1.57 -6.21
N LEU A 72 7.34 -1.70 -6.08
CA LEU A 72 6.41 -1.73 -7.24
C LEU A 72 5.45 -0.56 -7.33
N THR A 73 4.99 -0.04 -6.20
CA THR A 73 3.90 0.94 -6.17
C THR A 73 4.42 2.30 -6.62
N ARG A 74 3.82 2.84 -7.70
CA ARG A 74 4.17 4.14 -8.32
C ARG A 74 2.94 4.93 -8.75
N HIS A 75 1.75 4.51 -8.33
CA HIS A 75 0.52 5.18 -8.77
C HIS A 75 0.40 6.62 -8.24
N ASP A 76 1.17 6.98 -7.21
CA ASP A 76 1.32 8.35 -6.70
C ASP A 76 2.02 9.30 -7.69
N LEU A 77 2.78 8.76 -8.65
CA LEU A 77 3.41 9.54 -9.72
C LEU A 77 2.41 10.02 -10.78
N PHE A 78 1.27 9.34 -10.88
CA PHE A 78 0.24 9.63 -11.87
C PHE A 78 -0.91 10.40 -11.20
N PRO A 79 -1.44 11.46 -11.84
CA PRO A 79 -2.75 11.99 -11.50
C PRO A 79 -3.80 10.96 -11.87
N VAL A 80 -3.99 9.92 -11.07
CA VAL A 80 -5.05 8.92 -11.30
C VAL A 80 -6.45 9.58 -11.32
N TRP A 81 -6.55 10.85 -10.91
CA TRP A 81 -7.80 11.58 -10.68
C TRP A 81 -8.02 12.79 -11.58
N MET A 82 -7.09 13.18 -12.46
CA MET A 82 -7.27 14.36 -13.33
C MET A 82 -7.40 13.97 -14.80
N ALA A 83 -8.63 14.04 -15.29
CA ALA A 83 -8.95 14.06 -16.70
C ALA A 83 -8.44 15.36 -17.34
N SER A 84 -7.49 15.25 -18.27
CA SER A 84 -7.64 15.81 -19.63
C SER A 84 -6.39 15.49 -20.44
N GLY A 85 -6.57 14.76 -21.55
CA GLY A 85 -5.53 14.60 -22.56
C GLY A 85 -5.46 13.22 -23.20
N ALA A 86 -5.53 12.13 -22.43
CA ALA A 86 -5.67 10.77 -22.95
C ALA A 86 -5.95 9.77 -21.79
N HIS A 87 -7.23 9.48 -21.58
CA HIS A 87 -7.77 8.25 -20.98
C HIS A 87 -7.32 7.83 -19.56
N LEU A 88 -7.72 8.56 -18.52
CA LEU A 88 -8.00 7.98 -17.21
C LEU A 88 -9.35 8.49 -16.69
N VAL A 89 -10.22 7.57 -16.28
CA VAL A 89 -11.60 7.82 -15.84
C VAL A 89 -11.58 8.50 -14.48
N PRO A 90 -12.19 9.68 -14.30
CA PRO A 90 -12.27 10.31 -12.98
C PRO A 90 -13.08 9.41 -12.05
N PHE A 91 -12.48 9.02 -10.93
CA PHE A 91 -13.21 8.32 -9.86
C PHE A 91 -13.93 9.36 -8.98
N PRO A 92 -15.18 9.11 -8.53
CA PRO A 92 -15.99 10.13 -7.82
C PRO A 92 -15.36 10.69 -6.53
N SER A 93 -14.51 9.92 -5.87
CA SER A 93 -13.81 10.32 -4.64
C SER A 93 -12.35 9.84 -4.68
N GLU A 94 -11.41 10.78 -4.74
CA GLU A 94 -9.97 10.45 -4.75
C GLU A 94 -9.55 9.54 -3.56
N PRO A 95 -9.95 9.79 -2.30
CA PRO A 95 -9.60 8.92 -1.18
C PRO A 95 -10.06 7.46 -1.37
N ILE A 96 -11.27 7.26 -1.89
CA ILE A 96 -11.81 5.91 -2.12
C ILE A 96 -11.16 5.26 -3.33
N GLY A 97 -10.95 6.01 -4.42
CA GLY A 97 -10.24 5.50 -5.58
C GLY A 97 -8.83 5.03 -5.23
N ARG A 98 -8.09 5.79 -4.40
CA ARG A 98 -6.78 5.36 -3.89
C ARG A 98 -6.87 4.05 -3.13
N LEU A 99 -7.89 3.87 -2.30
CA LEU A 99 -8.10 2.62 -1.57
C LEU A 99 -8.37 1.43 -2.49
N VAL A 100 -9.09 1.63 -3.61
CA VAL A 100 -9.30 0.60 -4.63
C VAL A 100 -7.97 0.21 -5.26
N VAL A 101 -7.17 1.18 -5.71
CA VAL A 101 -5.85 0.93 -6.32
C VAL A 101 -4.89 0.27 -5.34
N ASP A 102 -4.81 0.75 -4.10
CA ASP A 102 -3.99 0.15 -3.03
C ASP A 102 -4.38 -1.33 -2.83
N ALA A 103 -5.68 -1.64 -2.86
CA ALA A 103 -6.16 -3.02 -2.72
C ALA A 103 -5.81 -3.92 -3.91
N LEU A 104 -5.78 -3.38 -5.13
CA LEU A 104 -5.31 -4.10 -6.32
C LEU A 104 -3.81 -4.36 -6.27
N ASP A 105 -3.05 -3.38 -5.78
CA ASP A 105 -1.59 -3.45 -5.68
C ASP A 105 -1.11 -4.56 -4.72
N ASP A 106 -1.86 -4.91 -3.68
CA ASP A 106 -1.53 -6.04 -2.79
C ASP A 106 -1.31 -7.35 -3.58
N ALA A 107 -2.15 -7.64 -4.60
CA ALA A 107 -2.01 -8.84 -5.43
C ALA A 107 -0.70 -8.84 -6.22
N ARG A 108 -0.40 -7.71 -6.86
CA ARG A 108 0.79 -7.47 -7.69
C ARG A 108 2.07 -7.51 -6.86
N VAL A 109 2.04 -6.87 -5.69
CA VAL A 109 3.11 -6.82 -4.70
C VAL A 109 3.43 -8.22 -4.17
N ASN A 110 2.42 -8.96 -3.71
CA ASN A 110 2.62 -10.28 -3.13
C ASN A 110 3.09 -11.28 -4.19
N GLY A 111 2.54 -11.24 -5.40
CA GLY A 111 2.97 -12.07 -6.52
C GLY A 111 4.44 -11.86 -6.88
N TRP A 112 4.88 -10.60 -6.96
CA TRP A 112 6.28 -10.28 -7.26
C TRP A 112 7.22 -10.67 -6.12
N MET A 113 6.84 -10.40 -4.86
CA MET A 113 7.65 -10.76 -3.69
C MET A 113 7.86 -12.26 -3.59
N VAL A 114 6.84 -13.08 -3.85
CA VAL A 114 6.96 -14.53 -3.89
C VAL A 114 7.84 -14.99 -5.06
N SER A 115 7.69 -14.36 -6.23
CA SER A 115 8.53 -14.69 -7.39
C SER A 115 10.01 -14.38 -7.15
N ARG A 116 10.28 -13.28 -6.43
CA ARG A 116 11.63 -12.85 -6.06
C ARG A 116 12.23 -13.63 -4.90
N TYR A 117 11.43 -13.88 -3.88
CA TYR A 117 11.80 -14.51 -2.63
C TYR A 117 10.80 -15.64 -2.32
N PRO A 118 10.95 -16.83 -2.93
CA PRO A 118 9.97 -17.91 -2.79
C PRO A 118 9.69 -18.32 -1.34
N GLY A 119 10.69 -18.24 -0.45
CA GLY A 119 10.53 -18.51 0.98
C GLY A 119 9.62 -17.52 1.73
N SER A 120 9.20 -16.42 1.11
CA SER A 120 8.22 -15.47 1.70
C SER A 120 6.77 -15.95 1.62
N ARG A 121 6.47 -16.93 0.74
CA ARG A 121 5.12 -17.48 0.55
C ARG A 121 4.44 -17.90 1.86
N PRO A 122 5.04 -18.76 2.72
CA PRO A 122 4.38 -19.18 3.96
C PRO A 122 4.08 -18.00 4.91
N TRP A 123 4.87 -16.93 4.88
CA TRP A 123 4.62 -15.74 5.69
C TRP A 123 3.41 -14.95 5.17
N LEU A 124 3.32 -14.75 3.85
CA LEU A 124 2.19 -14.09 3.20
C LEU A 124 0.90 -14.90 3.34
N ASP A 125 0.97 -16.23 3.19
CA ASP A 125 -0.17 -17.12 3.39
C ASP A 125 -0.74 -16.99 4.82
N ARG A 126 0.14 -16.83 5.82
CA ARG A 126 -0.30 -16.60 7.21
C ARG A 126 -1.01 -15.26 7.39
N VAL A 127 -0.56 -14.21 6.72
CA VAL A 127 -1.24 -12.91 6.72
C VAL A 127 -2.61 -13.03 6.06
N HIS A 128 -2.69 -13.65 4.89
CA HIS A 128 -3.97 -13.86 4.18
C HIS A 128 -4.95 -14.68 5.02
N ALA A 129 -4.52 -15.79 5.63
CA ALA A 129 -5.37 -16.60 6.51
C ALA A 129 -5.89 -15.83 7.74
N SER A 130 -5.13 -14.83 8.23
CA SER A 130 -5.58 -13.99 9.33
C SER A 130 -6.68 -13.00 8.91
N LEU A 131 -6.69 -12.59 7.64
CA LEU A 131 -7.64 -11.65 7.07
C LEU A 131 -8.88 -12.30 6.47
N ASP A 132 -8.74 -13.52 5.93
CA ASP A 132 -9.82 -14.30 5.33
C ASP A 132 -10.69 -14.91 6.43
N ARG A 133 -11.46 -14.02 7.09
CA ARG A 133 -12.39 -14.35 8.16
C ARG A 133 -13.74 -13.68 7.87
N PRO A 134 -14.86 -14.27 8.32
CA PRO A 134 -16.17 -13.65 8.17
C PRO A 134 -16.19 -12.25 8.77
N LEU A 135 -16.73 -11.29 8.02
CA LEU A 135 -17.03 -9.97 8.56
C LEU A 135 -18.25 -10.08 9.47
N THR A 136 -18.11 -9.62 10.72
CA THR A 136 -19.21 -9.59 11.69
C THR A 136 -19.98 -8.27 11.69
N SER A 137 -19.47 -7.25 11.01
CA SER A 137 -20.05 -5.91 10.96
C SER A 137 -20.39 -5.51 9.54
N PRO A 138 -21.50 -4.77 9.32
CA PRO A 138 -21.82 -4.24 8.01
C PRO A 138 -20.72 -3.27 7.54
N MET A 139 -20.49 -3.27 6.25
CA MET A 139 -19.46 -2.49 5.56
C MET A 139 -20.04 -2.00 4.22
N PRO A 140 -19.70 -0.78 3.77
CA PRO A 140 -20.08 -0.32 2.43
C PRO A 140 -19.64 -1.31 1.36
N HIS A 141 -20.44 -1.47 0.32
CA HIS A 141 -20.17 -2.37 -0.79
C HIS A 141 -18.81 -2.08 -1.43
N ILE A 142 -18.45 -0.81 -1.62
CA ILE A 142 -17.14 -0.42 -2.19
C ILE A 142 -15.98 -0.86 -1.30
N LEU A 143 -16.09 -0.70 0.01
CA LEU A 143 -15.03 -1.12 0.95
C LEU A 143 -14.93 -2.64 1.04
N ARG A 144 -16.07 -3.34 0.96
CA ARG A 144 -16.11 -4.80 0.90
C ARG A 144 -15.46 -5.32 -0.38
N PHE A 145 -15.70 -4.67 -1.51
CA PHE A 145 -15.05 -4.96 -2.78
C PHE A 145 -13.52 -4.79 -2.67
N CYS A 146 -13.03 -3.66 -2.14
CA CYS A 146 -11.59 -3.44 -1.92
C CYS A 146 -10.95 -4.55 -1.07
N LEU A 147 -11.60 -4.95 0.03
CA LEU A 147 -11.09 -6.02 0.88
C LEU A 147 -10.96 -7.34 0.10
N GLU A 148 -12.00 -7.74 -0.63
CA GLU A 148 -12.00 -9.00 -1.38
C GLU A 148 -11.03 -8.98 -2.57
N CYS A 149 -10.82 -7.83 -3.21
CA CYS A 149 -9.79 -7.66 -4.24
C CYS A 149 -8.39 -8.05 -3.73
N GLY A 150 -8.06 -7.69 -2.49
CA GLY A 150 -6.78 -8.05 -1.87
C GLY A 150 -6.69 -9.51 -1.40
N LEU A 151 -7.82 -10.20 -1.16
CA LEU A 151 -7.86 -11.55 -0.61
C LEU A 151 -7.95 -12.65 -1.67
N GLU A 152 -8.65 -12.41 -2.77
CA GLU A 152 -8.82 -13.42 -3.83
C GLU A 152 -7.52 -14.04 -4.36
N PRO A 153 -6.41 -13.31 -4.56
CA PRO A 153 -5.15 -13.91 -5.01
C PRO A 153 -4.63 -14.98 -4.05
N GLY A 154 -4.78 -14.77 -2.73
CA GLY A 154 -4.43 -15.74 -1.70
C GLY A 154 -5.30 -17.00 -1.73
N ARG A 155 -6.49 -16.92 -2.32
CA ARG A 155 -7.40 -18.05 -2.58
C ARG A 155 -7.25 -18.62 -3.99
N GLY A 156 -6.20 -18.26 -4.72
CA GLY A 156 -6.02 -18.67 -6.12
C GLY A 156 -7.10 -18.13 -7.05
N TRP A 157 -7.59 -16.91 -6.79
CA TRP A 157 -8.67 -16.23 -7.52
C TRP A 157 -10.05 -16.89 -7.39
N ALA A 158 -10.22 -17.80 -6.42
CA ALA A 158 -11.53 -18.33 -6.07
C ALA A 158 -12.35 -17.31 -5.25
N SER A 159 -13.67 -17.34 -5.46
CA SER A 159 -14.63 -16.56 -4.67
C SER A 159 -14.50 -16.85 -3.18
N THR A 160 -14.81 -15.85 -2.36
CA THR A 160 -14.83 -16.03 -0.89
C THR A 160 -15.85 -17.10 -0.48
N PRO A 161 -15.53 -17.98 0.48
CA PRO A 161 -16.50 -18.89 1.08
C PRO A 161 -17.46 -18.17 2.05
N HIS A 162 -17.18 -16.90 2.37
CA HIS A 162 -17.98 -16.12 3.30
C HIS A 162 -19.15 -15.42 2.59
N PRO A 163 -20.31 -15.27 3.25
CA PRO A 163 -21.42 -14.52 2.68
C PRO A 163 -20.99 -13.08 2.33
N ILE A 164 -21.33 -12.64 1.11
CA ILE A 164 -21.15 -11.27 0.65
C ILE A 164 -22.40 -10.75 -0.06
N PRO A 165 -22.64 -9.43 -0.06
CA PRO A 165 -23.73 -8.84 -0.84
C PRO A 165 -23.64 -9.23 -2.33
N GLY A 166 -24.77 -9.52 -2.96
CA GLY A 166 -24.82 -9.98 -4.36
C GLY A 166 -24.23 -8.98 -5.35
N GLN A 167 -24.37 -7.68 -5.08
CA GLN A 167 -23.74 -6.62 -5.87
C GLN A 167 -22.22 -6.73 -5.84
N VAL A 168 -21.64 -6.96 -4.66
CA VAL A 168 -20.19 -7.12 -4.51
C VAL A 168 -19.71 -8.41 -5.17
N ALA A 169 -20.45 -9.52 -5.03
CA ALA A 169 -20.11 -10.77 -5.72
C ALA A 169 -20.08 -10.61 -7.25
N THR A 170 -21.09 -9.92 -7.78
CA THR A 170 -21.20 -9.63 -9.22
C THR A 170 -20.04 -8.76 -9.70
N ALA A 171 -19.72 -7.69 -8.96
CA ALA A 171 -18.59 -6.82 -9.26
C ALA A 171 -17.23 -7.55 -9.22
N LEU A 172 -17.03 -8.44 -8.24
CA LEU A 172 -15.82 -9.27 -8.15
C LEU A 172 -15.69 -10.22 -9.33
N GLU A 173 -16.79 -10.89 -9.73
CA GLU A 173 -16.82 -11.77 -10.90
C GLU A 173 -16.50 -11.00 -12.18
N GLN A 174 -17.23 -9.90 -12.42
CA GLN A 174 -17.08 -9.05 -13.61
C GLN A 174 -15.66 -8.53 -13.78
N THR A 175 -15.00 -8.14 -12.68
CA THR A 175 -13.65 -7.55 -12.71
C THR A 175 -12.52 -8.58 -12.59
N ARG A 176 -12.80 -9.88 -12.38
CA ARG A 176 -11.76 -10.88 -12.03
C ARG A 176 -10.65 -10.95 -13.09
N GLY A 177 -11.02 -11.04 -14.37
CA GLY A 177 -10.04 -11.13 -15.47
C GLY A 177 -9.14 -9.89 -15.57
N ALA A 178 -9.71 -8.70 -15.36
CA ALA A 178 -8.93 -7.45 -15.32
C ALA A 178 -8.00 -7.40 -14.10
N ARG A 179 -8.48 -7.82 -12.92
CA ARG A 179 -7.67 -7.88 -11.69
C ARG A 179 -6.51 -8.87 -11.80
N GLN A 180 -6.70 -10.00 -12.49
CA GLN A 180 -5.61 -10.94 -12.81
C GLN A 180 -4.54 -10.29 -13.69
N ARG A 181 -4.93 -9.68 -14.82
CA ARG A 181 -3.99 -8.99 -15.70
C ARG A 181 -3.29 -7.81 -15.02
N TYR A 182 -3.99 -7.08 -14.15
CA TYR A 182 -3.41 -6.03 -13.30
C TYR A 182 -2.30 -6.62 -12.41
N ALA A 183 -2.59 -7.72 -11.72
CA ALA A 183 -1.64 -8.37 -10.83
C ALA A 183 -0.40 -8.92 -11.57
N GLU A 184 -0.54 -9.27 -12.85
CA GLU A 184 0.53 -9.75 -13.73
C GLU A 184 1.45 -8.64 -14.26
N GLN A 185 1.06 -7.34 -14.16
CA GLN A 185 1.90 -6.20 -14.55
C GLN A 185 3.05 -5.99 -13.56
N GLN A 186 4.04 -6.88 -13.64
CA GLN A 186 5.18 -6.94 -12.75
C GLN A 186 6.47 -6.74 -13.54
N PRO A 187 7.43 -5.96 -13.00
CA PRO A 187 8.75 -5.85 -13.60
C PRO A 187 9.50 -7.19 -13.51
N PRO A 188 10.58 -7.37 -14.30
CA PRO A 188 11.48 -8.49 -14.14
C PRO A 188 11.97 -8.65 -12.70
N VAL A 189 11.90 -9.88 -12.18
CA VAL A 189 12.41 -10.22 -10.83
C VAL A 189 13.93 -9.97 -10.72
N GLN A 190 14.66 -10.00 -11.83
CA GLN A 190 16.10 -9.71 -11.83
C GLN A 190 16.31 -8.21 -12.01
N MET A 191 16.82 -7.55 -10.97
CA MET A 191 17.14 -6.13 -11.03
C MET A 191 18.24 -5.86 -12.05
N GLY A 192 18.16 -4.71 -12.71
CA GLY A 192 19.14 -4.28 -13.71
C GLY A 192 18.95 -4.88 -15.10
N GLN A 193 17.96 -5.75 -15.29
CA GLN A 193 17.49 -6.17 -16.60
C GLN A 193 16.29 -5.30 -16.98
N ALA A 194 16.54 -4.29 -17.83
CA ALA A 194 15.48 -3.54 -18.48
C ALA A 194 15.60 -3.74 -20.00
N PRO A 195 14.48 -3.81 -20.74
CA PRO A 195 14.52 -3.87 -22.19
C PRO A 195 15.32 -2.69 -22.78
N PRO A 196 16.08 -2.88 -23.87
CA PRO A 196 16.93 -1.83 -24.44
C PRO A 196 16.15 -0.59 -24.89
N ASP A 197 14.87 -0.74 -25.20
CA ASP A 197 13.96 0.31 -25.64
C ASP A 197 13.14 0.94 -24.49
N VAL A 198 13.31 0.47 -23.24
CA VAL A 198 12.53 0.93 -22.06
C VAL A 198 12.49 2.44 -21.96
N ARG A 199 13.61 3.09 -22.28
CA ARG A 199 13.73 4.52 -22.15
C ARG A 199 12.84 5.28 -23.13
N ARG A 200 12.82 4.81 -24.38
CA ARG A 200 11.96 5.37 -25.43
C ARG A 200 10.49 5.17 -25.06
N ARG A 201 10.11 3.97 -24.62
CA ARG A 201 8.72 3.68 -24.17
C ARG A 201 8.31 4.58 -23.00
N TRP A 202 9.19 4.74 -22.02
CA TRP A 202 8.96 5.61 -20.85
C TRP A 202 8.76 7.07 -21.26
N GLU A 203 9.63 7.62 -22.14
CA GLU A 203 9.51 9.00 -22.62
C GLU A 203 8.21 9.25 -23.40
N MET A 204 7.73 8.24 -24.13
CA MET A 204 6.48 8.34 -24.92
C MET A 204 5.21 8.16 -24.07
N ARG A 205 5.23 7.27 -23.06
CA ARG A 205 4.01 6.88 -22.32
C ARG A 205 3.94 7.45 -20.91
N VAL A 206 4.99 7.24 -20.12
CA VAL A 206 5.01 7.60 -18.70
C VAL A 206 5.23 9.08 -18.51
N ARG A 207 6.22 9.66 -19.19
CA ARG A 207 6.58 11.07 -19.00
C ARG A 207 5.40 12.03 -19.24
N PRO A 208 4.57 11.88 -20.28
CA PRO A 208 3.41 12.74 -20.48
C PRO A 208 2.28 12.52 -19.47
N ALA A 209 2.20 11.32 -18.89
CA ALA A 209 1.18 10.97 -17.90
C ALA A 209 1.55 11.41 -16.47
N MET A 210 2.80 11.75 -16.18
CA MET A 210 3.24 12.18 -14.85
C MET A 210 2.89 13.63 -14.56
N ASN A 211 2.41 13.90 -13.35
CA ASN A 211 2.12 15.27 -12.88
C ASN A 211 3.37 16.15 -12.72
N ARG A 212 4.50 15.54 -12.38
CA ARG A 212 5.78 16.23 -12.14
C ARG A 212 6.91 15.31 -12.52
N VAL A 213 7.72 15.71 -13.51
CA VAL A 213 8.95 15.00 -13.86
C VAL A 213 10.12 15.77 -13.26
N VAL A 214 10.62 15.31 -12.12
CA VAL A 214 11.71 15.99 -11.39
C VAL A 214 13.08 15.40 -11.75
N TRP A 215 13.13 14.13 -12.18
CA TRP A 215 14.39 13.50 -12.57
C TRP A 215 14.17 12.44 -13.65
N LEU A 216 15.29 12.06 -14.25
CA LEU A 216 15.37 11.03 -15.25
C LEU A 216 15.61 9.67 -14.58
N PRO A 217 14.67 8.70 -14.66
CA PRO A 217 14.81 7.44 -13.94
C PRO A 217 15.90 6.56 -14.55
N SER A 218 16.45 5.66 -13.72
CA SER A 218 17.30 4.56 -14.19
C SER A 218 16.49 3.64 -15.12
N PRO A 219 17.11 2.82 -15.99
CA PRO A 219 16.37 1.90 -16.86
C PRO A 219 15.41 0.97 -16.12
N TYR A 220 15.81 0.48 -14.94
CA TYR A 220 14.96 -0.38 -14.12
C TYR A 220 13.77 0.38 -13.52
N GLU A 221 14.00 1.59 -13.00
CA GLU A 221 12.91 2.43 -12.48
C GLU A 221 11.97 2.90 -13.61
N ALA A 222 12.48 3.13 -14.83
CA ALA A 222 11.66 3.43 -15.99
C ALA A 222 10.73 2.26 -16.35
N GLU A 223 11.22 1.02 -16.28
CA GLU A 223 10.38 -0.19 -16.46
C GLU A 223 9.34 -0.29 -15.34
N LEU A 224 9.71 -0.04 -14.07
CA LEU A 224 8.75 -0.03 -12.95
C LEU A 224 7.59 0.94 -13.19
N GLN A 225 7.92 2.16 -13.64
CA GLN A 225 6.90 3.18 -13.89
C GLN A 225 6.03 2.85 -15.11
N LEU A 226 6.60 2.21 -16.15
CA LEU A 226 5.83 1.70 -17.29
C LEU A 226 4.83 0.63 -16.85
N GLN A 227 5.27 -0.36 -16.10
CA GLN A 227 4.41 -1.44 -15.58
C GLN A 227 3.31 -0.89 -14.65
N ALA A 228 3.63 0.11 -13.83
CA ALA A 228 2.64 0.78 -13.00
C ALA A 228 1.57 1.54 -13.82
N LEU A 229 1.99 2.22 -14.90
CA LEU A 229 1.05 2.88 -15.81
C LEU A 229 0.15 1.86 -16.53
N GLU A 230 0.73 0.77 -17.05
CA GLU A 230 -0.01 -0.31 -17.72
C GLU A 230 -1.02 -0.97 -16.78
N ALA A 231 -0.65 -1.17 -15.51
CA ALA A 231 -1.59 -1.64 -14.49
C ALA A 231 -2.74 -0.64 -14.28
N LEU A 232 -2.44 0.65 -14.15
CA LEU A 232 -3.46 1.69 -13.96
C LEU A 232 -4.41 1.83 -15.15
N GLU A 233 -3.92 1.66 -16.37
CA GLU A 233 -4.77 1.65 -17.57
C GLU A 233 -5.79 0.51 -17.51
N ILE A 234 -5.37 -0.73 -17.16
CA ILE A 234 -6.29 -1.86 -16.94
C ILE A 234 -7.32 -1.52 -15.86
N ALA A 235 -6.87 -0.93 -14.74
CA ALA A 235 -7.78 -0.55 -13.67
C ALA A 235 -8.79 0.51 -14.13
N ALA A 236 -8.35 1.54 -14.84
CA ALA A 236 -9.20 2.63 -15.31
C ALA A 236 -10.24 2.17 -16.34
N GLU A 237 -9.88 1.24 -17.22
CA GLU A 237 -10.77 0.74 -18.27
C GLU A 237 -11.81 -0.25 -17.74
N GLU A 238 -11.43 -1.15 -16.81
CA GLU A 238 -12.24 -2.33 -16.51
C GLU A 238 -12.60 -2.52 -15.04
N ILE A 239 -11.89 -1.90 -14.10
CA ILE A 239 -12.09 -2.12 -12.66
C ILE A 239 -12.76 -0.92 -11.99
N LEU A 240 -12.21 0.28 -12.19
CA LEU A 240 -12.66 1.52 -11.57
C LEU A 240 -14.11 1.90 -11.94
N PRO A 241 -14.62 1.66 -13.17
CA PRO A 241 -16.02 1.91 -13.48
C PRO A 241 -16.97 1.08 -12.61
N VAL A 242 -16.70 -0.22 -12.46
CA VAL A 242 -17.50 -1.12 -11.62
C VAL A 242 -17.41 -0.73 -10.13
N ALA A 243 -16.22 -0.35 -9.68
CA ALA A 243 -16.04 0.16 -8.33
C ALA A 243 -16.80 1.49 -8.09
N ALA A 244 -16.87 2.37 -9.10
CA ALA A 244 -17.64 3.62 -9.02
C ALA A 244 -19.15 3.36 -8.95
N GLU A 245 -19.67 2.34 -9.63
CA GLU A 245 -21.07 1.90 -9.50
C GLU A 245 -21.38 1.44 -8.06
N LEU A 246 -20.51 0.61 -7.45
CA LEU A 246 -20.68 0.21 -6.06
C LEU A 246 -20.67 1.40 -5.09
N MET A 247 -19.79 2.39 -5.33
CA MET A 247 -19.76 3.61 -4.54
C MET A 247 -21.03 4.44 -4.73
N ALA A 248 -21.58 4.51 -5.95
CA ALA A 248 -22.82 5.22 -6.22
C ALA A 248 -23.99 4.57 -5.48
N ASP A 249 -24.08 3.23 -5.47
CA ASP A 249 -25.08 2.48 -4.71
C ASP A 249 -24.99 2.76 -3.21
N ASP A 250 -23.77 2.76 -2.64
CA ASP A 250 -23.54 3.08 -1.24
C ASP A 250 -23.98 4.52 -0.90
N LEU A 251 -23.68 5.49 -1.77
CA LEU A 251 -24.12 6.89 -1.61
C LEU A 251 -25.64 7.00 -1.65
N ASP A 252 -26.30 6.38 -2.62
CA ASP A 252 -27.75 6.39 -2.77
C ASP A 252 -28.46 5.74 -1.58
N GLN A 253 -27.86 4.70 -0.99
CA GLN A 253 -28.35 4.10 0.25
C GLN A 253 -28.26 5.08 1.43
N ILE A 254 -27.12 5.72 1.63
CA ILE A 254 -26.90 6.66 2.74
C ILE A 254 -27.80 7.90 2.58
N GLU A 255 -27.93 8.44 1.38
CA GLU A 255 -28.79 9.59 1.10
C GLU A 255 -30.25 9.33 1.41
N ARG A 256 -30.79 8.20 0.95
CA ARG A 256 -32.19 7.86 1.24
C ARG A 256 -32.44 7.74 2.74
N TRP A 257 -31.49 7.17 3.49
CA TRP A 257 -31.57 7.13 4.95
C TRP A 257 -31.59 8.55 5.57
N LEU A 258 -30.69 9.44 5.14
CA LEU A 258 -30.62 10.82 5.64
C LEU A 258 -31.85 11.68 5.28
N HIS A 259 -32.51 11.38 4.17
CA HIS A 259 -33.78 12.01 3.81
C HIS A 259 -34.92 11.60 4.74
N GLN A 260 -34.96 10.33 5.13
CA GLN A 260 -35.99 9.80 6.04
C GLN A 260 -35.76 10.18 7.50
N GLN A 261 -34.52 10.50 7.86
CA GLN A 261 -34.11 10.87 9.20
C GLN A 261 -33.42 12.24 9.22
N PRO A 262 -34.13 13.37 8.98
CA PRO A 262 -33.50 14.70 8.96
C PRO A 262 -32.74 15.03 10.25
N GLY A 263 -33.20 14.51 11.40
CA GLY A 263 -32.54 14.66 12.70
C GLY A 263 -31.17 13.97 12.80
N GLU A 264 -30.89 12.98 11.95
CA GLU A 264 -29.60 12.29 11.93
C GLU A 264 -28.50 13.06 11.17
N GLN A 265 -28.83 14.08 10.37
CA GLN A 265 -27.82 14.81 9.59
C GLN A 265 -26.79 15.52 10.48
N GLY A 266 -27.23 16.23 11.51
CA GLY A 266 -26.33 16.91 12.46
C GLY A 266 -25.51 15.92 13.29
N ARG A 267 -26.13 14.81 13.70
CA ARG A 267 -25.47 13.75 14.45
C ARG A 267 -24.42 13.04 13.60
N LEU A 268 -24.72 12.74 12.34
CA LEU A 268 -23.78 12.12 11.40
C LEU A 268 -22.54 13.00 11.23
N GLN A 269 -22.72 14.30 11.01
CA GLN A 269 -21.61 15.26 10.88
C GLN A 269 -20.71 15.22 12.13
N GLN A 270 -21.32 15.29 13.33
CA GLN A 270 -20.58 15.23 14.59
C GLN A 270 -19.79 13.91 14.73
N GLU A 271 -20.42 12.78 14.40
CA GLU A 271 -19.77 11.47 14.49
C GLU A 271 -18.64 11.30 13.46
N ILE A 272 -18.72 11.91 12.28
CA ILE A 272 -17.60 11.94 11.32
C ILE A 272 -16.42 12.71 11.93
N GLU A 273 -16.66 13.90 12.48
CA GLU A 273 -15.65 14.76 13.09
C GLU A 273 -14.98 14.09 14.31
N GLU A 274 -15.73 13.32 15.07
CA GLU A 274 -15.23 12.57 16.23
C GLU A 274 -14.60 11.21 15.86
N GLY A 275 -14.48 10.89 14.57
CA GLY A 275 -13.89 9.63 14.12
C GLY A 275 -14.74 8.40 14.44
N ARG A 276 -16.07 8.55 14.52
CA ARG A 276 -17.07 7.49 14.78
C ARG A 276 -17.90 7.12 13.54
N ALA A 277 -17.39 7.37 12.34
CA ALA A 277 -18.05 7.07 11.06
C ALA A 277 -18.63 5.63 10.96
N GLN A 278 -17.89 4.62 11.45
CA GLN A 278 -18.38 3.23 11.46
C GLN A 278 -19.70 3.04 12.24
N GLN A 279 -19.88 3.75 13.37
CA GLN A 279 -21.10 3.67 14.16
C GLN A 279 -22.28 4.32 13.42
N ALA A 280 -22.01 5.44 12.72
CA ALA A 280 -23.00 6.12 11.90
C ALA A 280 -23.48 5.23 10.74
N PHE A 281 -22.54 4.58 10.04
CA PHE A 281 -22.86 3.67 8.94
C PHE A 281 -23.66 2.44 9.39
N GLN A 282 -23.32 1.86 10.54
CA GLN A 282 -24.09 0.75 11.13
C GLN A 282 -25.56 1.14 11.36
N ARG A 283 -25.82 2.36 11.85
CA ARG A 283 -27.20 2.85 12.01
C ARG A 283 -27.91 3.01 10.67
N ALA A 284 -27.23 3.56 9.66
CA ALA A 284 -27.79 3.69 8.32
C ALA A 284 -28.18 2.33 7.71
N CYS A 285 -27.37 1.28 7.93
CA CYS A 285 -27.67 -0.07 7.47
C CYS A 285 -28.85 -0.73 8.20
N CYS A 286 -29.03 -0.44 9.49
CA CYS A 286 -30.11 -1.04 10.29
C CYS A 286 -31.49 -0.40 10.03
N ALA A 287 -31.57 0.75 9.36
CA ALA A 287 -32.81 1.49 9.17
C ALA A 287 -33.81 0.83 8.18
N GLY A 288 -33.44 -0.29 7.56
CA GLY A 288 -34.26 -0.97 6.56
C GLY A 288 -34.30 -0.25 5.20
N PRO A 289 -34.85 -0.89 4.16
CA PRO A 289 -34.96 -0.27 2.85
C PRO A 289 -35.94 0.91 2.92
N PRO A 290 -35.54 2.08 2.40
CA PRO A 290 -36.37 3.28 2.43
C PRO A 290 -37.61 3.14 1.54
N SER A 291 -38.80 3.50 2.05
CA SER A 291 -40.01 3.70 1.25
C SER A 291 -40.10 5.14 0.73
N GLY A 292 -40.02 5.33 -0.58
CA GLY A 292 -40.28 6.60 -1.25
C GLY A 292 -39.07 7.17 -2.01
N ALA A 293 -39.34 7.75 -3.18
CA ALA A 293 -38.35 8.52 -3.94
C ALA A 293 -38.29 9.95 -3.40
N HIS A 294 -37.09 10.40 -3.03
CA HIS A 294 -36.83 11.81 -2.68
C HIS A 294 -35.95 12.44 -3.77
N PRO A 295 -36.16 13.72 -4.11
CA PRO A 295 -35.28 14.40 -5.05
C PRO A 295 -33.86 14.53 -4.46
N PRO A 296 -32.82 14.42 -5.29
CA PRO A 296 -31.44 14.48 -4.83
C PRO A 296 -31.13 15.84 -4.20
N SER A 297 -30.48 15.83 -3.04
CA SER A 297 -30.00 17.02 -2.34
C SER A 297 -28.47 17.05 -2.35
N SER A 298 -27.88 18.07 -2.97
CA SER A 298 -26.41 18.21 -3.06
C SER A 298 -25.73 18.23 -1.69
N ARG A 299 -26.39 18.83 -0.69
CA ARG A 299 -25.90 18.84 0.70
C ARG A 299 -25.90 17.44 1.32
N ILE A 300 -26.96 16.67 1.11
CA ILE A 300 -27.09 15.31 1.68
C ILE A 300 -26.11 14.37 0.98
N ARG A 301 -25.95 14.48 -0.34
CA ARG A 301 -24.92 13.73 -1.09
C ARG A 301 -23.52 14.06 -0.59
N GLY A 302 -23.22 15.34 -0.36
CA GLY A 302 -21.93 15.75 0.20
C GLY A 302 -21.65 15.11 1.57
N LEU A 303 -22.66 15.04 2.44
CA LEU A 303 -22.53 14.40 3.75
C LEU A 303 -22.39 12.87 3.63
N ALA A 304 -23.11 12.23 2.71
CA ALA A 304 -22.97 10.80 2.43
C ALA A 304 -21.56 10.46 1.91
N GLN A 305 -21.01 11.30 1.04
CA GLN A 305 -19.64 11.18 0.55
C GLN A 305 -18.61 11.34 1.67
N GLN A 306 -18.78 12.35 2.54
CA GLN A 306 -17.89 12.52 3.70
C GLN A 306 -17.93 11.30 4.63
N LEU A 307 -19.10 10.69 4.84
CA LEU A 307 -19.22 9.44 5.59
C LEU A 307 -18.40 8.32 4.93
N LEU A 308 -18.58 8.09 3.63
CA LEU A 308 -17.83 7.05 2.92
C LEU A 308 -16.32 7.31 2.94
N GLU A 309 -15.88 8.55 2.72
CA GLU A 309 -14.47 8.92 2.78
C GLU A 309 -13.87 8.72 4.17
N ALA A 310 -14.60 9.09 5.22
CA ALA A 310 -14.21 8.82 6.60
C ALA A 310 -14.11 7.31 6.87
N LEU A 311 -15.07 6.52 6.38
CA LEU A 311 -15.01 5.05 6.45
C LEU A 311 -13.85 4.47 5.65
N GLY A 312 -13.50 5.04 4.48
CA GLY A 312 -12.35 4.62 3.68
C GLY A 312 -11.03 4.88 4.41
N GLN A 313 -10.89 6.04 5.04
CA GLN A 313 -9.73 6.38 5.87
C GLN A 313 -9.65 5.49 7.13
N GLN A 314 -10.80 5.25 7.78
CA GLN A 314 -10.92 4.30 8.88
C GLN A 314 -10.72 2.85 8.43
N GLY A 315 -11.08 2.51 7.19
CA GLY A 315 -10.95 1.18 6.60
C GLY A 315 -9.51 0.89 6.24
N ALA A 316 -8.78 1.85 5.66
CA ALA A 316 -7.33 1.77 5.49
C ALA A 316 -6.64 1.58 6.85
N ALA A 317 -7.07 2.34 7.87
CA ALA A 317 -6.62 2.20 9.24
C ALA A 317 -6.95 0.84 9.86
N GLN A 318 -8.19 0.38 9.71
CA GLN A 318 -8.71 -0.85 10.30
C GLN A 318 -8.21 -2.08 9.57
N ARG A 319 -8.00 -2.03 8.25
CA ARG A 319 -7.28 -3.07 7.52
C ARG A 319 -5.92 -3.23 8.17
N GLN A 320 -5.19 -2.13 8.37
CA GLN A 320 -3.93 -2.14 9.11
C GLN A 320 -4.08 -2.62 10.58
N GLN A 321 -5.17 -2.31 11.30
CA GLN A 321 -5.37 -2.77 12.69
C GLN A 321 -5.85 -4.23 12.82
N ARG A 322 -6.72 -4.72 11.93
CA ARG A 322 -7.14 -6.13 11.83
C ARG A 322 -5.98 -7.01 11.44
N LEU A 323 -5.09 -6.47 10.59
CA LEU A 323 -3.78 -7.03 10.40
C LEU A 323 -3.04 -7.10 11.76
N CYS A 324 -2.97 -6.03 12.54
CA CYS A 324 -2.39 -6.09 13.89
C CYS A 324 -3.12 -7.03 14.89
N GLY A 325 -4.21 -7.67 14.47
CA GLY A 325 -5.00 -8.73 15.10
C GLY A 325 -5.51 -8.47 16.51
N GLY A 326 -5.91 -7.22 16.71
CA GLY A 326 -6.64 -6.80 17.89
C GLY A 326 -8.15 -6.73 17.70
N ALA A 327 -8.90 -7.11 18.73
CA ALA A 327 -10.23 -6.54 18.92
C ALA A 327 -10.11 -5.01 19.02
N PRO A 328 -11.04 -4.23 18.44
CA PRO A 328 -11.05 -2.78 18.59
C PRO A 328 -11.10 -2.44 20.08
N VAL A 329 -10.09 -1.73 20.59
CA VAL A 329 -10.12 -1.22 21.96
C VAL A 329 -11.10 -0.04 21.95
N PRO A 330 -12.23 -0.12 22.65
CA PRO A 330 -13.17 0.99 22.69
C PRO A 330 -12.59 2.11 23.56
N GLY A 331 -12.43 3.31 23.00
CA GLY A 331 -12.43 4.53 23.82
C GLY A 331 -11.13 5.32 23.97
N ARG A 332 -10.30 5.48 22.93
CA ARG A 332 -9.36 6.62 22.89
C ARG A 332 -9.66 7.52 21.69
N PRO A 333 -10.12 8.78 21.89
CA PRO A 333 -10.29 9.75 20.81
C PRO A 333 -8.90 10.19 20.34
N GLY A 334 -8.28 9.37 19.48
CA GLY A 334 -7.11 9.75 18.70
C GLY A 334 -7.59 10.53 17.48
N GLY A 335 -7.70 11.84 17.60
CA GLY A 335 -7.89 12.71 16.45
C GLY A 335 -6.70 12.54 15.51
N VAL A 336 -6.89 11.76 14.45
CA VAL A 336 -6.00 11.79 13.29
C VAL A 336 -6.34 13.08 12.57
N GLY A 337 -5.69 14.17 12.96
CA GLY A 337 -5.76 15.42 12.19
C GLY A 337 -5.33 15.16 10.75
N PRO A 338 -5.90 15.86 9.76
CA PRO A 338 -5.37 15.81 8.40
C PRO A 338 -3.88 16.13 8.45
N SER A 339 -3.07 15.33 7.77
CA SER A 339 -1.64 15.59 7.60
C SER A 339 -1.47 17.04 7.12
N PRO A 340 -0.81 17.93 7.88
CA PRO A 340 -0.79 19.38 7.59
C PRO A 340 0.06 19.76 6.36
N TRP A 341 0.33 18.80 5.46
CA TRP A 341 1.31 18.94 4.38
C TRP A 341 0.70 18.87 2.98
N ARG A 342 -0.63 18.92 2.83
CA ARG A 342 -1.28 18.65 1.54
C ARG A 342 -1.66 19.85 0.67
N ASP A 343 -1.70 21.08 1.18
CA ASP A 343 -2.13 22.21 0.35
C ASP A 343 -1.09 23.34 0.36
N ASN A 344 -0.55 23.61 -0.84
CA ASN A 344 0.57 24.49 -1.20
C ASN A 344 1.97 24.01 -0.75
N PRO A 345 2.94 23.82 -1.68
CA PRO A 345 4.33 23.94 -1.29
C PRO A 345 4.52 25.39 -0.85
N LEU A 346 4.52 25.63 0.46
CA LEU A 346 5.13 26.83 1.01
C LEU A 346 6.53 26.90 0.40
N GLU A 347 6.76 27.90 -0.46
CA GLU A 347 8.11 28.39 -0.74
C GLU A 347 8.63 28.95 0.58
N LEU A 348 9.05 28.05 1.47
CA LEU A 348 9.75 28.43 2.68
C LEU A 348 11.04 29.08 2.20
N PRO A 349 11.35 30.32 2.60
CA PRO A 349 12.70 30.85 2.41
C PRO A 349 13.66 29.81 2.96
N PRO A 350 14.79 29.53 2.27
CA PRO A 350 15.69 28.46 2.65
C PRO A 350 15.98 28.60 4.14
N ALA A 351 15.61 27.56 4.90
CA ALA A 351 15.77 27.59 6.35
C ALA A 351 17.21 28.02 6.65
N PRO A 352 17.43 28.99 7.57
CA PRO A 352 18.77 29.41 7.91
C PRO A 352 19.58 28.17 8.24
N PRO A 353 20.78 28.01 7.66
CA PRO A 353 21.52 26.76 7.76
C PRO A 353 21.70 26.44 9.24
N THR A 354 21.18 25.29 9.63
CA THR A 354 21.33 24.76 10.99
C THR A 354 22.83 24.72 11.34
N ASP A 355 23.16 24.69 12.63
CA ASP A 355 24.58 24.54 13.04
C ASP A 355 25.23 23.31 12.38
N TYR A 356 24.45 22.25 12.18
CA TYR A 356 24.84 21.09 11.39
C TYR A 356 25.08 21.43 9.89
N GLY A 357 24.20 22.20 9.25
CA GLY A 357 24.37 22.65 7.88
C GLY A 357 25.61 23.52 7.67
N ARG A 358 25.90 24.41 8.62
CA ARG A 358 27.12 25.25 8.63
C ARG A 358 28.37 24.40 8.83
N ALA A 359 28.37 23.49 9.79
CA ALA A 359 29.47 22.55 10.01
C ALA A 359 29.71 21.67 8.78
N ARG A 360 28.64 21.16 8.15
CA ARG A 360 28.72 20.34 6.93
C ARG A 360 29.32 21.12 5.76
N LEU A 361 28.93 22.38 5.55
CA LEU A 361 29.50 23.23 4.50
C LEU A 361 31.00 23.50 4.72
N GLN A 362 31.42 23.70 5.98
CA GLN A 362 32.83 23.90 6.31
C GLN A 362 33.70 22.68 5.97
N VAL A 363 33.17 21.46 6.12
CA VAL A 363 33.91 20.21 5.85
C VAL A 363 33.53 19.54 4.52
N ALA A 364 32.66 20.15 3.70
CA ALA A 364 32.13 19.55 2.48
C ALA A 364 33.24 19.12 1.51
N SER A 365 34.27 19.95 1.35
CA SER A 365 35.43 19.65 0.50
C SER A 365 36.25 18.47 1.03
N GLN A 366 36.36 18.32 2.35
CA GLN A 366 37.05 17.20 3.01
C GLN A 366 36.25 15.90 2.85
N ILE A 367 34.92 15.98 2.98
CA ILE A 367 34.02 14.84 2.70
C ILE A 367 34.18 14.41 1.24
N ASP A 368 34.14 15.34 0.28
CA ASP A 368 34.29 15.04 -1.14
C ASP A 368 35.67 14.45 -1.47
N GLN A 369 36.72 14.90 -0.78
CA GLN A 369 38.07 14.36 -0.92
C GLN A 369 38.15 12.95 -0.35
N LEU A 370 37.57 12.70 0.82
CA LEU A 370 37.50 11.38 1.45
C LEU A 370 36.71 10.40 0.59
N VAL A 371 35.56 10.80 0.07
CA VAL A 371 34.74 9.99 -0.85
C VAL A 371 35.54 9.65 -2.11
N ARG A 372 36.27 10.60 -2.70
CA ARG A 372 37.15 10.35 -3.85
C ARG A 372 38.30 9.39 -3.51
N LEU A 373 38.90 9.51 -2.34
CA LEU A 373 39.97 8.62 -1.89
C LEU A 373 39.44 7.20 -1.65
N LEU A 374 38.33 7.06 -0.94
CA LEU A 374 37.65 5.78 -0.74
C LEU A 374 37.25 5.17 -2.08
N GLY A 375 36.70 5.94 -3.01
CA GLY A 375 36.38 5.48 -4.36
C GLY A 375 37.60 4.98 -5.15
N ARG A 376 38.80 5.54 -4.93
CA ARG A 376 40.05 5.06 -5.55
C ARG A 376 40.58 3.79 -4.88
N VAL A 377 40.47 3.69 -3.56
CA VAL A 377 40.93 2.54 -2.77
C VAL A 377 40.02 1.34 -2.99
N LEU A 378 38.70 1.57 -3.00
CA LEU A 378 37.69 0.54 -3.16
C LEU A 378 37.45 0.16 -4.63
N LYS A 379 37.93 0.95 -5.60
CA LYS A 379 37.95 0.54 -7.01
C LYS A 379 38.90 -0.65 -7.15
N PRO A 380 38.41 -1.84 -7.56
CA PRO A 380 39.26 -3.02 -7.70
C PRO A 380 40.33 -2.77 -8.77
N ARG A 381 41.59 -2.54 -8.36
CA ARG A 381 42.72 -2.28 -9.29
C ARG A 381 43.31 -3.52 -9.92
N GLN A 382 42.95 -4.70 -9.42
CA GLN A 382 43.45 -5.97 -9.91
C GLN A 382 42.25 -6.88 -10.17
N ARG A 383 42.13 -7.41 -11.39
CA ARG A 383 41.22 -8.53 -11.65
C ARG A 383 41.70 -9.68 -10.77
N LEU A 384 41.01 -9.90 -9.66
CA LEU A 384 41.14 -11.11 -8.87
C LEU A 384 40.95 -12.27 -9.85
N ARG A 385 41.99 -13.09 -10.01
CA ARG A 385 41.87 -14.39 -10.65
C ARG A 385 40.66 -15.08 -10.03
N THR A 386 39.79 -15.61 -10.89
CA THR A 386 38.60 -16.38 -10.54
C THR A 386 38.98 -17.58 -9.68
N ARG A 387 39.11 -17.34 -8.37
CA ARG A 387 38.93 -18.34 -7.32
C ARG A 387 37.62 -17.99 -6.66
N SER A 388 36.69 -18.93 -6.64
CA SER A 388 35.40 -18.79 -6.00
C SER A 388 35.58 -18.45 -4.51
N GLY A 389 35.19 -17.23 -4.11
CA GLY A 389 35.22 -16.77 -2.72
C GLY A 389 35.49 -15.27 -2.64
N TYR A 390 34.54 -14.50 -2.12
CA TYR A 390 34.69 -13.04 -1.93
C TYR A 390 35.61 -12.72 -0.73
N PRO A 391 36.47 -11.68 -0.79
CA PRO A 391 37.51 -11.42 0.21
C PRO A 391 37.06 -10.64 1.46
N SER A 392 35.84 -10.12 1.51
CA SER A 392 35.39 -9.24 2.62
C SER A 392 33.99 -9.62 3.11
N GLY A 393 33.93 -10.49 4.12
CA GLY A 393 32.71 -10.79 4.89
C GLY A 393 31.66 -11.61 4.13
N ARG A 394 31.13 -12.66 4.77
CA ARG A 394 30.03 -13.46 4.23
C ARG A 394 28.74 -12.62 4.20
N ARG A 395 28.52 -11.84 3.13
CA ARG A 395 27.15 -11.46 2.78
C ARG A 395 26.44 -12.76 2.42
N VAL A 396 25.52 -13.17 3.28
CA VAL A 396 24.66 -14.34 3.05
C VAL A 396 23.85 -14.05 1.80
N ASP A 397 23.99 -14.89 0.77
CA ASP A 397 23.11 -14.83 -0.40
C ASP A 397 21.72 -15.27 0.06
N LEU A 398 20.89 -14.29 0.42
CA LEU A 398 19.55 -14.52 0.94
C LEU A 398 18.68 -15.28 -0.06
N LYS A 399 18.89 -15.09 -1.37
CA LYS A 399 18.15 -15.86 -2.38
C LYS A 399 18.51 -17.34 -2.29
N ARG A 400 19.79 -17.65 -2.12
CA ARG A 400 20.26 -19.03 -1.92
C ARG A 400 19.81 -19.60 -0.58
N LEU A 401 19.85 -18.81 0.49
CA LEU A 401 19.40 -19.22 1.82
C LEU A 401 17.89 -19.51 1.83
N MET A 402 17.07 -18.61 1.28
CA MET A 402 15.61 -18.81 1.21
C MET A 402 15.25 -19.95 0.25
N LYS A 403 16.02 -20.19 -0.81
CA LYS A 403 15.84 -21.36 -1.68
C LYS A 403 16.20 -22.66 -0.95
N PHE A 404 17.21 -22.65 -0.10
CA PHE A 404 17.58 -23.77 0.75
C PHE A 404 16.47 -24.06 1.78
N ASP A 405 15.98 -23.02 2.46
CA ASP A 405 14.92 -23.13 3.46
C ASP A 405 13.57 -23.60 2.87
N ALA A 406 13.28 -23.18 1.64
CA ALA A 406 12.07 -23.60 0.92
C ALA A 406 12.12 -25.04 0.35
N ASP A 407 13.26 -25.75 0.43
CA ASP A 407 13.38 -27.14 -0.06
C ASP A 407 13.37 -28.14 1.11
N PRO A 408 12.21 -28.76 1.43
CA PRO A 408 12.08 -29.68 2.56
C PRO A 408 12.93 -30.95 2.43
N ARG A 409 13.49 -31.24 1.25
CA ARG A 409 14.36 -32.41 1.04
C ARG A 409 15.75 -32.23 1.65
N LEU A 410 16.15 -31.00 1.96
CA LEU A 410 17.48 -30.67 2.48
C LEU A 410 17.58 -30.79 4.01
N TYR A 411 16.48 -31.14 4.66
CA TYR A 411 16.36 -31.29 6.12
C TYR A 411 16.30 -32.75 6.60
N ASN A 412 16.45 -33.72 5.70
CA ASN A 412 16.43 -35.17 5.99
C ASN A 412 17.81 -35.80 5.93
#